data_AF-A0A7J8DGF3-F1
#
_entry.id   AF-A0A7J8DGF3-F1
#
_cell.length_a   1.000
_cell.length_b   1.000
_cell.length_c   1.000
_cell.angle_alpha   90.00
_cell.angle_beta   90.00
_cell.angle_gamma   90.00
#
_symmetry.space_group_name_H-M   'P 1'
#
loop_
_entity.id
_entity.type
_entity.pdbx_description
1 polymer ?
#
loop_
_entity_poly.entity_id
_entity_poly.type
_entity_poly.pdbx_seq_one_letter_code
_entity_poly.pdbx_strand_id
1 'polypeptide(L)'
;MAAPVGPVKFWRPGTEGPGVSISEERQSLAENSATTVVYNPYAALSIEQQRQKLPVFKLRNHILYLIENYQTVVIVGETGCGKSTQIPQYLAEAGWTAEGRVVGVTQPRRVAAVTHALSSQRLQGE
;
A
#
# COMPACT_ATOMS: atom_id res chain seq x y z
N MET A 1 -33.64 -12.49 30.45
CA MET A 1 -33.93 -12.44 29.01
C MET A 1 -33.33 -11.15 28.48
N ALA A 2 -32.19 -11.22 27.77
CA ALA A 2 -31.52 -10.05 27.20
C ALA A 2 -32.00 -9.83 25.76
N ALA A 3 -32.31 -8.57 25.42
CA ALA A 3 -32.85 -8.14 24.14
C ALA A 3 -31.89 -8.41 22.95
N PRO A 4 -32.40 -8.59 21.72
CA PRO A 4 -31.59 -8.97 20.57
C PRO A 4 -30.67 -7.81 20.14
N VAL A 5 -29.37 -8.11 20.03
CA VAL A 5 -28.39 -7.19 19.47
C VAL A 5 -28.62 -7.13 17.96
N GLY A 6 -29.12 -6.01 17.46
CA GLY A 6 -29.32 -5.77 16.03
C GLY A 6 -28.00 -5.81 15.24
N PRO A 7 -28.06 -5.94 13.90
CA PRO A 7 -26.87 -6.13 13.08
C PRO A 7 -25.95 -4.90 13.18
N VAL A 8 -24.67 -5.14 13.46
CA VAL A 8 -23.64 -4.09 13.50
C VAL A 8 -23.53 -3.43 12.12
N LYS A 9 -23.93 -2.16 12.05
CA LYS A 9 -23.92 -1.36 10.82
C LYS A 9 -22.48 -0.99 10.47
N PHE A 10 -21.95 -1.62 9.43
CA PHE A 10 -20.63 -1.32 8.86
C PHE A 10 -20.60 0.08 8.24
N TRP A 11 -19.61 0.90 8.59
CA TRP A 11 -19.47 2.28 8.12
C TRP A 11 -18.82 2.32 6.73
N ARG A 12 -19.50 2.91 5.74
CA ARG A 12 -18.95 3.10 4.40
C ARG A 12 -18.21 4.45 4.30
N PRO A 13 -17.12 4.55 3.52
CA PRO A 13 -16.40 5.81 3.32
C PRO A 13 -17.34 6.93 2.87
N GLY A 14 -17.33 8.06 3.58
CA GLY A 14 -18.19 9.23 3.29
C GLY A 14 -19.37 9.44 4.25
N THR A 15 -19.46 8.69 5.35
CA THR A 15 -20.45 8.96 6.42
C THR A 15 -19.79 9.61 7.63
N GLU A 16 -20.41 10.67 8.15
CA GLU A 16 -19.95 11.42 9.32
C GLU A 16 -20.21 10.58 10.58
N GLY A 17 -19.13 10.18 11.26
CA GLY A 17 -19.21 9.45 12.53
C GLY A 17 -19.76 10.35 13.64
N PRO A 18 -20.42 9.79 14.67
CA PRO A 18 -20.98 10.60 15.74
C PRO A 18 -19.85 11.15 16.61
N GLY A 19 -19.69 12.48 16.61
CA GLY A 19 -19.02 13.20 17.71
C GLY A 19 -17.57 13.65 17.50
N VAL A 20 -17.17 14.13 16.32
CA VAL A 20 -15.94 14.94 16.21
C VAL A 20 -16.25 16.28 15.56
N SER A 21 -16.45 17.29 16.39
CA SER A 21 -16.48 18.69 15.96
C SER A 21 -15.13 19.05 15.36
N ILE A 22 -15.09 19.29 14.05
CA ILE A 22 -13.94 19.85 13.35
C ILE A 22 -13.91 21.34 13.67
N SER A 23 -13.29 21.68 14.80
CA SER A 23 -12.85 23.03 15.14
C SER A 23 -11.33 23.01 15.28
N GLU A 24 -10.68 23.57 14.27
CA GLU A 24 -9.40 24.30 14.29
C GLU A 24 -8.34 23.90 15.32
N GLU A 25 -7.23 23.32 14.82
CA GLU A 25 -5.89 23.84 15.11
C GLU A 25 -4.88 23.28 14.09
N ARG A 26 -4.62 24.04 13.03
CA ARG A 26 -3.34 23.95 12.32
C ARG A 26 -2.28 24.57 13.25
N GLN A 27 -1.78 23.81 14.22
CA GLN A 27 -0.56 24.18 14.91
C GLN A 27 0.62 23.68 14.07
N SER A 28 1.24 24.61 13.35
CA SER A 28 2.49 24.40 12.64
C SER A 28 3.60 24.06 13.64
N LEU A 29 3.84 22.76 13.86
CA LEU A 29 5.04 22.28 14.53
C LEU A 29 6.15 22.13 13.48
N ALA A 30 6.77 23.25 13.16
CA ALA A 30 8.11 23.25 12.59
C ALA A 30 9.11 22.93 13.70
N GLU A 31 9.34 21.65 14.00
CA GLU A 31 10.48 21.22 14.82
C GLU A 31 11.10 19.93 14.27
N ASN A 32 12.17 20.12 13.49
CA ASN A 32 13.36 19.26 13.37
C ASN A 32 13.18 17.73 13.40
N SER A 33 12.31 17.17 12.57
CA SER A 33 12.53 15.80 12.12
C SER A 33 13.57 15.87 11.01
N ALA A 34 14.83 15.54 11.31
CA ALA A 34 15.90 15.48 10.32
C ALA A 34 15.39 14.72 9.09
N THR A 35 15.09 15.46 8.01
CA THR A 35 14.67 14.90 6.74
C THR A 35 15.80 13.97 6.32
N THR A 36 15.64 12.67 6.55
CA THR A 36 16.60 11.69 6.07
C THR A 36 16.50 11.79 4.55
N VAL A 37 17.46 12.47 3.94
CA VAL A 37 17.58 12.55 2.49
C VAL A 37 17.93 11.13 2.05
N VAL A 38 16.89 10.36 1.70
CA VAL A 38 17.07 9.04 1.10
C VAL A 38 17.61 9.29 -0.30
N TYR A 39 18.93 9.20 -0.44
CA TYR A 39 19.60 9.32 -1.72
C TYR A 39 19.16 8.18 -2.63
N ASN A 40 18.33 8.49 -3.63
CA ASN A 40 18.02 7.58 -4.72
C ASN A 40 19.06 7.83 -5.84
N PRO A 41 20.12 7.00 -5.98
CA PRO A 41 21.12 7.15 -7.05
C PRO A 41 20.51 7.04 -8.45
N TYR A 42 19.26 6.55 -8.54
CA TYR A 42 18.55 6.36 -9.79
C TYR A 42 17.48 7.42 -10.04
N ALA A 43 17.44 8.51 -9.26
CA ALA A 43 16.43 9.57 -9.38
C ALA A 43 16.32 10.17 -10.79
N ALA A 44 17.40 10.16 -11.56
CA ALA A 44 17.44 10.63 -12.95
C ALA A 44 16.88 9.64 -13.99
N LEU A 45 16.64 8.39 -13.60
CA LEU A 45 16.06 7.36 -14.47
C LEU A 45 14.54 7.42 -14.47
N SER A 46 13.91 6.93 -15.55
CA SER A 46 12.45 6.77 -15.56
C SER A 46 12.00 5.81 -14.45
N ILE A 47 10.76 5.98 -13.98
CA ILE A 47 10.19 5.13 -12.92
C ILE A 47 10.29 3.64 -13.31
N GLU A 48 10.05 3.31 -14.58
CA GLU A 48 10.17 1.94 -15.10
C GLU A 48 11.60 1.40 -14.97
N GLN A 49 12.61 2.20 -15.35
CA GLN A 49 14.02 1.82 -15.25
C GLN A 49 14.46 1.67 -13.78
N GLN A 50 13.92 2.50 -12.88
CA GLN A 50 14.15 2.35 -11.44
C GLN A 50 13.59 1.01 -10.92
N ARG A 51 12.39 0.61 -11.36
CA ARG A 51 11.76 -0.65 -10.95
C ARG A 51 12.54 -1.88 -11.41
N GLN A 52 13.05 -1.87 -12.63
CA GLN A 52 13.84 -2.98 -13.18
C GLN A 52 15.11 -3.26 -12.36
N LYS A 53 15.61 -2.25 -11.62
CA LYS A 53 16.78 -2.38 -10.74
C LYS A 53 16.45 -2.93 -9.35
N LEU A 54 15.18 -2.97 -8.94
CA LEU A 54 14.80 -3.51 -7.64
C LEU A 54 15.02 -5.04 -7.63
N PRO A 55 15.60 -5.61 -6.56
CA PRO A 55 15.87 -7.05 -6.47
C PRO A 55 14.62 -7.92 -6.70
N VAL A 56 13.44 -7.44 -6.29
CA VAL A 56 12.17 -8.17 -6.45
C VAL A 56 11.74 -8.32 -7.92
N PHE A 57 12.20 -7.45 -8.82
CA PHE A 57 11.81 -7.49 -10.24
C PHE A 57 12.27 -8.79 -10.91
N LYS A 58 13.50 -9.24 -10.61
CA LYS A 58 14.05 -10.50 -11.14
C LYS A 58 13.28 -11.73 -10.67
N LEU A 59 12.57 -11.62 -9.55
CA LEU A 59 11.81 -12.71 -8.93
C LEU A 59 10.31 -12.66 -9.26
N ARG A 60 9.86 -11.72 -10.11
CA ARG A 60 8.44 -11.53 -10.47
C ARG A 60 7.74 -12.84 -10.84
N ASN A 61 8.28 -13.58 -11.81
CA ASN A 61 7.63 -14.79 -12.31
C ASN A 61 7.60 -15.90 -11.24
N HIS A 62 8.64 -16.01 -10.42
CA HIS A 62 8.68 -16.98 -9.33
C HIS A 62 7.64 -16.65 -8.25
N ILE A 63 7.49 -15.38 -7.91
CA ILE A 63 6.48 -14.92 -6.94
C ILE A 63 5.06 -15.22 -7.45
N LEU A 64 4.76 -14.91 -8.72
CA LEU A 64 3.46 -15.20 -9.31
C LEU A 64 3.15 -16.70 -9.32
N TYR A 65 4.12 -17.53 -9.73
CA TYR A 65 3.98 -18.99 -9.66
C TYR A 65 3.68 -19.47 -8.23
N LEU A 66 4.40 -18.99 -7.22
CA LEU A 66 4.14 -19.39 -5.83
C LEU A 66 2.75 -18.97 -5.36
N ILE A 67 2.29 -17.78 -5.74
CA ILE A 67 0.95 -17.29 -5.33
C ILE A 67 -0.18 -18.08 -6.02
N GLU A 68 0.03 -18.53 -7.26
CA GLU A 68 -0.93 -19.39 -7.96
C GLU A 68 -1.02 -20.81 -7.39
N ASN A 69 0.11 -21.36 -6.91
CA ASN A 69 0.17 -22.75 -6.45
C ASN A 69 -0.10 -22.91 -4.94
N TYR A 70 0.11 -21.86 -4.14
CA TYR A 70 -0.01 -21.94 -2.70
C TYR A 70 -0.97 -20.89 -2.15
N GLN A 71 -1.90 -21.32 -1.30
CA GLN A 71 -2.85 -20.43 -0.63
C GLN A 71 -2.17 -19.40 0.30
N THR A 72 -0.97 -19.69 0.79
CA THR A 72 -0.21 -18.81 1.67
C THR A 72 1.27 -18.83 1.30
N VAL A 73 1.83 -17.65 1.04
CA VAL A 73 3.23 -17.46 0.66
C VAL A 73 3.87 -16.44 1.59
N VAL A 74 5.01 -16.81 2.20
CA VAL A 74 5.81 -15.91 3.04
C VAL A 74 6.98 -15.39 2.22
N ILE A 75 7.04 -14.07 2.01
CA ILE A 75 8.10 -13.42 1.25
C ILE A 75 8.98 -12.62 2.21
N VAL A 76 10.24 -13.02 2.33
CA VAL A 76 11.24 -12.36 3.16
C VAL A 76 12.21 -11.58 2.26
N GLY A 77 12.55 -10.36 2.66
CA GLY A 77 13.57 -9.55 1.99
C GLY A 77 13.82 -8.26 2.74
N GLU A 78 14.98 -7.63 2.52
CA GLU A 78 15.38 -6.40 3.21
C GLU A 78 14.49 -5.20 2.88
N THR A 79 14.42 -4.20 3.77
CA THR A 79 13.71 -2.94 3.49
C THR A 79 14.31 -2.25 2.26
N GLY A 80 13.46 -1.71 1.37
CA GLY A 80 13.92 -1.08 0.13
C GLY A 80 14.05 -2.02 -1.08
N CYS A 81 13.89 -3.34 -0.92
CA CYS A 81 13.94 -4.27 -2.05
C CYS A 81 12.69 -4.25 -2.95
N GLY A 82 11.66 -3.46 -2.60
CA GLY A 82 10.45 -3.27 -3.42
C GLY A 82 9.23 -4.14 -3.06
N LYS A 83 9.24 -4.90 -1.96
CA LYS A 83 8.13 -5.83 -1.59
C LYS A 83 6.76 -5.16 -1.59
N SER A 84 6.56 -4.17 -0.74
CA SER A 84 5.25 -3.57 -0.49
C SER A 84 4.78 -2.62 -1.60
N THR A 85 5.64 -2.33 -2.59
CA THR A 85 5.32 -1.47 -3.73
C THR A 85 5.13 -2.27 -5.03
N GLN A 86 5.98 -3.28 -5.30
CA GLN A 86 5.97 -4.02 -6.56
C GLN A 86 5.04 -5.24 -6.54
N ILE A 87 4.95 -5.98 -5.44
CA ILE A 87 4.14 -7.22 -5.39
C ILE A 87 2.66 -6.95 -5.67
N PRO A 88 2.02 -5.90 -5.09
CA PRO A 88 0.63 -5.59 -5.42
C PRO A 88 0.40 -5.25 -6.90
N GLN A 89 1.40 -4.63 -7.55
CA GLN A 89 1.34 -4.29 -8.98
C GLN A 89 1.39 -5.55 -9.84
N TYR A 90 2.29 -6.48 -9.53
CA TYR A 90 2.38 -7.75 -10.27
C TYR A 90 1.09 -8.56 -10.16
N LEU A 91 0.43 -8.54 -9.00
CA LEU A 91 -0.87 -9.18 -8.82
C LEU A 91 -1.96 -8.52 -9.68
N ALA A 92 -2.02 -7.18 -9.70
CA ALA A 92 -2.95 -6.47 -10.55
C ALA A 92 -2.70 -6.75 -12.05
N GLU A 93 -1.44 -6.68 -12.49
CA GLU A 93 -1.01 -7.00 -13.87
C GLU A 93 -1.30 -8.45 -14.26
N ALA A 94 -1.20 -9.39 -13.31
CA ALA A 94 -1.52 -10.81 -13.51
C ALA A 94 -3.03 -11.11 -13.45
N GLY A 95 -3.88 -10.10 -13.31
CA GLY A 95 -5.34 -10.27 -13.33
C GLY A 95 -5.96 -10.70 -12.00
N TRP A 96 -5.21 -10.67 -10.89
CA TRP A 96 -5.76 -11.04 -9.56
C TRP A 96 -6.81 -10.04 -9.04
N THR A 97 -6.85 -8.84 -9.62
CA THR A 97 -7.88 -7.83 -9.37
C THR A 97 -9.00 -7.81 -10.43
N ALA A 98 -9.03 -8.79 -11.33
CA ALA A 98 -10.12 -8.94 -12.29
C ALA A 98 -11.40 -9.41 -11.60
N GLU A 99 -12.54 -9.35 -12.31
CA GLU A 99 -13.83 -9.90 -11.84
C GLU A 99 -14.33 -9.30 -10.51
N GLY A 100 -13.97 -8.04 -10.22
CA GLY A 100 -14.37 -7.35 -8.99
C GLY A 100 -13.59 -7.77 -7.74
N ARG A 101 -12.49 -8.52 -7.89
CA ARG A 101 -11.59 -8.87 -6.79
C ARG A 101 -10.66 -7.70 -6.46
N VAL A 102 -10.24 -7.60 -5.20
CA VAL A 102 -9.38 -6.51 -4.71
C VAL A 102 -8.19 -7.09 -3.95
N VAL A 103 -7.00 -6.52 -4.19
CA VAL A 103 -5.79 -6.82 -3.42
C VAL A 103 -5.70 -5.85 -2.25
N GLY A 104 -5.77 -6.38 -1.02
CA GLY A 104 -5.58 -5.61 0.20
C GLY A 104 -4.11 -5.57 0.60
N VAL A 105 -3.55 -4.36 0.78
CA VAL A 105 -2.20 -4.17 1.31
C VAL A 105 -2.31 -3.48 2.67
N THR A 106 -1.87 -4.15 3.72
CA THR A 106 -1.86 -3.59 5.08
C THR A 106 -0.48 -3.05 5.43
N GLN A 107 -0.45 -2.02 6.28
CA GLN A 107 0.78 -1.43 6.81
C GLN A 107 0.59 -1.14 8.30
N PRO A 108 1.61 -1.38 9.15
CA PRO A 108 1.49 -1.15 10.58
C PRO A 108 1.37 0.34 10.94
N ARG A 109 1.78 1.24 10.03
CA ARG A 109 1.72 2.69 10.23
C ARG A 109 0.79 3.34 9.21
N ARG A 110 -0.08 4.23 9.68
CA ARG A 110 -0.99 5.02 8.83
C ARG A 110 -0.25 5.78 7.74
N VAL A 111 0.87 6.42 8.08
CA VAL A 111 1.69 7.17 7.10
C VAL A 111 2.19 6.27 5.98
N ALA A 112 2.66 5.06 6.30
CA ALA A 112 3.13 4.10 5.30
C ALA A 112 1.99 3.63 4.37
N ALA A 113 0.79 3.41 4.90
CA ALA A 113 -0.38 3.05 4.09
C ALA A 113 -0.74 4.17 3.09
N VAL A 114 -0.78 5.43 3.56
CA VAL A 114 -1.09 6.59 2.71
C VAL A 114 -0.03 6.79 1.65
N THR A 115 1.26 6.70 2.00
CA THR A 115 2.35 6.84 1.04
C THR A 115 2.30 5.73 -0.02
N HIS A 116 2.07 4.47 0.36
CA HIS A 116 1.96 3.37 -0.61
C HIS A 116 0.77 3.55 -1.56
N ALA A 117 -0.37 4.02 -1.06
CA ALA A 117 -1.54 4.30 -1.89
C ALA A 117 -1.24 5.40 -2.92
N LEU A 118 -0.66 6.52 -2.48
CA LEU A 118 -0.27 7.63 -3.36
C LEU A 118 0.76 7.19 -4.41
N SER A 119 1.78 6.44 -3.99
CA SER A 119 2.79 5.90 -4.90
C SER A 119 2.20 4.91 -5.90
N SER A 120 1.18 4.14 -5.53
CA SER A 120 0.52 3.17 -6.42
C SER A 120 -0.45 3.84 -7.40
N GLN A 121 -1.17 4.88 -6.97
CA GLN A 121 -2.09 5.65 -7.82
C GLN A 121 -1.39 6.38 -8.96
N ARG A 122 -0.20 6.93 -8.71
CA ARG A 122 0.60 7.61 -9.74
C ARG A 122 1.03 6.67 -10.87
N LEU A 123 0.89 5.36 -10.69
CA LEU A 123 1.38 4.33 -11.59
C LEU A 123 0.26 3.67 -12.41
N GLN A 124 -1.00 3.94 -12.08
CA GLN A 124 -2.19 3.46 -12.81
C GLN A 124 -2.79 4.52 -13.74
N GLY A 125 -2.18 5.72 -13.79
CA GLY A 125 -2.68 6.88 -14.53
C GLY A 125 -2.01 7.13 -15.89
N GLU A 126 -1.32 6.14 -16.45
CA GLU A 126 -0.83 6.13 -17.83
C GLU A 126 -1.52 5.04 -18.64
#